data_AF-A0A6L8HKE8-F1
#
_entry.id   AF-A0A6L8HKE8-F1
#
_cell.length_a   1.000
_cell.length_b   1.000
_cell.length_c   1.000
_cell.angle_alpha   90.00
_cell.angle_beta   90.00
_cell.angle_gamma   90.00
#
_symmetry.space_group_name_H-M   'P 1'
#
loop_
_entity.id
_entity.type
_entity.pdbx_description
1 polymer ?
#
loop_
_entity_poly.entity_id
_entity_poly.type
_entity_poly.pdbx_seq_one_letter_code
_entity_poly.pdbx_strand_id
1 'polypeptide(L)'
;MTPAADWREAHRRAIEAGRSTYIDPQTGFQVFTELGLERRGHCCGSGCRHCPYQHESMGLDSRVSGAQQPSWLTGAGPPGEPADVLFWSGGKDSFLCYRVLMREAVRPVALLTTFDAASRIVAHQEIGVRQVVRQAEHLGLPLLGVPLHPGHDYVDRIREAVALVPAIARFVFGDLHLRHIREWRDTAFRELADECGATLHFPLWGVSAETLIADLEASGVPCVVSAVTVAAEGVVEVGDEFGREMMERLPDSIDTFGENGEFHTLARVWGP
;
A
#
# COMPACT_ATOMS: atom_id res chain seq x y z
N MET A 1 22.92 12.95 -18.99
CA MET A 1 23.21 12.05 -17.85
C MET A 1 22.83 10.65 -18.28
N THR A 2 23.77 9.70 -18.25
CA THR A 2 23.47 8.28 -18.48
C THR A 2 22.48 7.83 -17.41
N PRO A 3 21.42 7.07 -17.72
CA PRO A 3 20.57 6.48 -16.69
C PRO A 3 21.46 5.73 -15.70
N ALA A 4 21.25 5.95 -14.40
CA ALA A 4 21.94 5.15 -13.39
C ALA A 4 21.68 3.68 -13.71
N ALA A 5 22.75 2.88 -13.78
CA ALA A 5 22.64 1.49 -14.14
C ALA A 5 21.72 0.77 -13.14
N ASP A 6 20.72 0.03 -13.66
CA ASP A 6 19.67 -0.59 -12.87
C ASP A 6 20.13 -1.97 -12.36
N TRP A 7 20.05 -2.18 -11.04
CA TRP A 7 20.37 -3.45 -10.43
C TRP A 7 19.39 -4.56 -10.84
N ARG A 8 18.14 -4.25 -11.22
CA ARG A 8 17.14 -5.23 -11.69
C ARG A 8 17.54 -5.81 -13.03
N GLU A 9 18.04 -4.98 -13.94
CA GLU A 9 18.55 -5.44 -15.24
C GLU A 9 19.81 -6.31 -15.06
N ALA A 10 20.72 -5.91 -14.18
CA ALA A 10 21.90 -6.72 -13.85
C ALA A 10 21.50 -8.07 -13.22
N HIS A 11 20.48 -8.06 -12.35
CA HIS A 11 19.89 -9.26 -11.77
C HIS A 11 19.25 -10.15 -12.84
N ARG A 12 18.38 -9.61 -13.70
CA ARG A 12 17.68 -10.34 -14.77
C ARG A 12 18.68 -11.05 -15.69
N ARG A 13 19.72 -10.35 -16.16
CA ARG A 13 20.80 -10.94 -16.96
C ARG A 13 21.58 -12.01 -16.20
N ALA A 14 21.68 -11.91 -14.87
CA ALA A 14 22.32 -12.94 -14.07
C ALA A 14 21.46 -14.19 -13.93
N ILE A 15 20.14 -14.03 -13.71
CA ILE A 15 19.16 -15.12 -13.72
C ILE A 15 19.12 -15.84 -15.07
N GLU A 16 19.01 -15.10 -16.19
CA GLU A 16 19.00 -15.65 -17.55
C GLU A 16 20.28 -16.44 -17.88
N ALA A 17 21.41 -16.02 -17.30
CA ALA A 17 22.69 -16.72 -17.42
C ALA A 17 22.90 -17.83 -16.37
N GLY A 18 21.90 -18.14 -15.53
CA GLY A 18 21.96 -19.17 -14.49
C GLY A 18 22.95 -18.88 -13.35
N ARG A 19 23.34 -17.61 -13.16
CA ARG A 19 24.32 -17.18 -12.15
C ARG A 19 23.67 -16.99 -10.78
N SER A 20 24.39 -17.38 -9.73
CA SER A 20 23.95 -17.22 -8.33
C SER A 20 24.16 -15.82 -7.76
N THR A 21 24.96 -14.99 -8.43
CA THR A 21 25.30 -13.63 -7.99
C THR A 21 25.47 -12.68 -9.18
N TYR A 22 25.42 -11.38 -8.90
CA TYR A 22 25.80 -10.30 -9.82
C TYR A 22 26.48 -9.17 -9.05
N ILE A 23 27.15 -8.25 -9.76
CA ILE A 23 27.68 -7.02 -9.16
C ILE A 23 26.63 -5.93 -9.32
N ASP A 24 26.18 -5.38 -8.21
CA ASP A 24 25.29 -4.23 -8.19
C ASP A 24 26.00 -3.05 -8.84
N PRO A 25 25.48 -2.52 -9.96
CA PRO A 25 26.16 -1.49 -10.71
C PRO A 25 26.15 -0.11 -10.01
N GLN A 26 25.32 0.07 -8.98
CA GLN A 26 25.25 1.32 -8.20
C GLN A 26 26.18 1.27 -6.98
N THR A 27 26.19 0.14 -6.27
CA THR A 27 26.95 0.02 -5.00
C THR A 27 28.30 -0.68 -5.15
N GLY A 28 28.51 -1.42 -6.24
CA GLY A 28 29.69 -2.25 -6.46
C GLY A 28 29.69 -3.55 -5.64
N PHE A 29 28.66 -3.80 -4.83
CA PHE A 29 28.57 -5.00 -4.01
C PHE A 29 28.19 -6.23 -4.82
N GLN A 30 28.72 -7.38 -4.40
CA GLN A 30 28.25 -8.67 -4.89
C GLN A 30 26.91 -9.00 -4.22
N VAL A 31 25.86 -9.17 -5.03
CA VAL A 31 24.50 -9.45 -4.58
C VAL A 31 24.08 -10.83 -5.06
N PHE A 32 23.50 -11.64 -4.18
CA PHE A 32 22.92 -12.95 -4.54
C PHE A 32 21.66 -12.78 -5.37
N THR A 33 21.56 -13.47 -6.50
CA THR A 33 20.33 -13.54 -7.30
C THR A 33 19.26 -14.38 -6.58
N GLU A 34 18.01 -14.28 -7.05
CA GLU A 34 16.91 -15.10 -6.52
C GLU A 34 17.22 -16.59 -6.66
N LEU A 35 17.61 -17.03 -7.87
CA LEU A 35 18.11 -18.38 -8.15
C LEU A 35 19.23 -18.82 -7.19
N GLY A 36 20.15 -17.91 -6.86
CA GLY A 36 21.24 -18.19 -5.92
C GLY A 36 20.76 -18.42 -4.48
N LEU A 37 19.67 -17.76 -4.09
CA LEU A 37 19.05 -17.86 -2.76
C LEU A 37 18.06 -19.03 -2.67
N GLU A 38 17.34 -19.34 -3.75
CA GLU A 38 16.47 -20.52 -3.87
C GLU A 38 17.23 -21.80 -3.57
N ARG A 39 18.46 -21.94 -4.09
CA ARG A 39 19.33 -23.11 -3.82
C ARG A 39 19.63 -23.35 -2.35
N ARG A 40 19.40 -22.38 -1.46
CA ARG A 40 19.61 -22.52 0.00
C ARG A 40 18.45 -23.20 0.72
N GLY A 41 17.26 -23.23 0.11
CA GLY A 41 16.06 -23.85 0.68
C GLY A 41 15.42 -23.17 1.91
N HIS A 42 15.95 -22.03 2.40
CA HIS A 42 15.40 -21.31 3.55
C HIS A 42 15.79 -19.82 3.58
N CYS A 43 15.01 -19.01 4.31
CA CYS A 43 15.38 -17.64 4.67
C CYS A 43 16.35 -17.62 5.86
N CYS A 44 17.56 -17.06 5.69
CA CYS A 44 18.55 -16.95 6.77
C CYS A 44 18.43 -15.67 7.62
N GLY A 45 17.43 -14.82 7.36
CA GLY A 45 17.19 -13.58 8.12
C GLY A 45 18.14 -12.42 7.82
N SER A 46 19.01 -12.51 6.80
CA SER A 46 20.05 -11.51 6.53
C SER A 46 19.61 -10.31 5.67
N GLY A 47 18.32 -10.15 5.33
CA GLY A 47 17.87 -9.02 4.51
C GLY A 47 18.35 -9.03 3.06
N CYS A 48 18.51 -10.20 2.46
CA CYS A 48 18.94 -10.31 1.06
C CYS A 48 17.94 -9.65 0.11
N ARG A 49 18.44 -8.89 -0.88
CA ARG A 49 17.61 -8.11 -1.81
C ARG A 49 16.61 -8.95 -2.62
N HIS A 50 16.97 -10.19 -2.96
CA HIS A 50 16.19 -11.08 -3.81
C HIS A 50 15.72 -12.34 -3.07
N CYS A 51 15.39 -12.21 -1.78
CA CYS A 51 14.97 -13.35 -0.98
C CYS A 51 13.64 -13.91 -1.52
N PRO A 52 13.61 -15.15 -2.07
CA PRO A 52 12.38 -15.75 -2.60
C PRO A 52 11.39 -16.14 -1.49
N TYR A 53 11.87 -16.15 -0.24
CA TYR A 53 11.12 -16.58 0.95
C TYR A 53 10.49 -15.41 1.71
N GLN A 54 10.24 -14.28 1.03
CA GLN A 54 9.47 -13.13 1.56
C GLN A 54 10.01 -12.59 2.91
N HIS A 55 11.31 -12.76 3.15
CA HIS A 55 11.98 -12.37 4.39
C HIS A 55 11.35 -12.97 5.67
N GLU A 56 10.73 -14.15 5.61
CA GLU A 56 10.00 -14.78 6.72
C GLU A 56 10.81 -14.87 8.05
N SER A 57 12.12 -15.10 7.96
CA SER A 57 13.00 -15.22 9.13
C SER A 57 13.50 -13.87 9.68
N MET A 58 13.07 -12.74 9.11
CA MET A 58 13.45 -11.41 9.60
C MET A 58 12.44 -10.90 10.63
N GLY A 59 12.96 -10.23 11.67
CA GLY A 59 12.13 -9.44 12.56
C GLY A 59 11.36 -8.37 11.79
N LEU A 60 10.16 -8.04 12.25
CA LEU A 60 9.25 -7.07 11.60
C LEU A 60 9.97 -5.75 11.28
N ASP A 61 10.68 -5.19 12.25
CA ASP A 61 11.43 -3.94 12.07
C ASP A 61 12.45 -4.01 10.94
N SER A 62 13.11 -5.15 10.79
CA SER A 62 14.09 -5.38 9.74
C SER A 62 13.42 -5.58 8.38
N ARG A 63 12.24 -6.24 8.32
CA ARG A 63 11.46 -6.36 7.08
C ARG A 63 11.00 -5.01 6.57
N VAL A 64 10.38 -4.22 7.44
CA VAL A 64 9.84 -2.90 7.11
C VAL A 64 10.95 -1.93 6.68
N SER A 65 12.09 -1.96 7.36
CA SER A 65 13.24 -1.10 7.02
C SER A 65 14.06 -1.61 5.84
N GLY A 66 14.03 -2.91 5.53
CA GLY A 66 14.92 -3.56 4.57
C GLY A 66 14.28 -4.03 3.25
N ALA A 67 12.96 -4.20 3.17
CA ALA A 67 12.30 -4.72 1.97
C ALA A 67 12.57 -3.86 0.73
N GLN A 68 13.15 -4.45 -0.32
CA GLN A 68 13.40 -3.79 -1.61
C GLN A 68 12.52 -4.37 -2.73
N GLN A 69 11.80 -5.44 -2.42
CA GLN A 69 10.85 -6.14 -3.28
C GLN A 69 9.52 -6.29 -2.53
N PRO A 70 8.41 -6.56 -3.24
CA PRO A 70 7.14 -6.85 -2.59
C PRO A 70 7.25 -8.01 -1.61
N SER A 71 6.64 -7.87 -0.42
CA SER A 71 6.60 -8.94 0.59
C SER A 71 5.49 -8.70 1.61
N TRP A 72 5.10 -9.76 2.33
CA TRP A 72 4.17 -9.66 3.45
C TRP A 72 4.86 -9.06 4.67
N LEU A 73 4.49 -7.84 5.01
CA LEU A 73 5.07 -7.13 6.14
C LEU A 73 4.58 -7.70 7.47
N THR A 74 3.35 -8.22 7.57
CA THR A 74 2.79 -8.80 8.82
C THR A 74 3.02 -10.31 9.00
N GLY A 75 3.78 -10.97 8.11
CA GLY A 75 4.16 -12.39 8.30
C GLY A 75 3.73 -13.31 7.17
N ALA A 76 2.42 -13.53 7.02
CA ALA A 76 1.86 -14.41 6.01
C ALA A 76 0.76 -13.71 5.22
N GLY A 77 0.51 -14.19 4.00
CA GLY A 77 -0.59 -13.74 3.15
C GLY A 77 -1.95 -14.28 3.59
N PRO A 78 -3.02 -13.89 2.87
CA PRO A 78 -4.36 -14.43 3.08
C PRO A 78 -4.39 -15.96 2.80
N PRO A 79 -5.41 -16.67 3.29
CA PRO A 79 -5.61 -18.08 2.97
C PRO A 79 -5.78 -18.29 1.45
N GLY A 80 -5.73 -19.55 1.00
CA GLY A 80 -5.84 -19.91 -0.43
C GLY A 80 -7.20 -19.66 -1.10
N GLU A 81 -8.16 -19.07 -0.39
CA GLU A 81 -9.46 -18.67 -0.94
C GLU A 81 -9.36 -17.28 -1.61
N PRO A 82 -10.21 -16.96 -2.61
CA PRO A 82 -10.20 -15.65 -3.26
C PRO A 82 -10.40 -14.51 -2.26
N ALA A 83 -9.39 -13.65 -2.14
CA ALA A 83 -9.38 -12.52 -1.21
C ALA A 83 -9.75 -11.19 -1.89
N ASP A 84 -10.25 -10.24 -1.08
CA ASP A 84 -10.31 -8.84 -1.47
C ASP A 84 -8.96 -8.18 -1.17
N VAL A 85 -8.31 -7.63 -2.19
CA VAL A 85 -7.08 -6.85 -2.05
C VAL A 85 -7.46 -5.38 -1.91
N LEU A 86 -7.45 -4.88 -0.67
CA LEU A 86 -7.76 -3.50 -0.34
C LEU A 86 -6.52 -2.61 -0.46
N PHE A 87 -6.59 -1.63 -1.35
CA PHE A 87 -5.58 -0.58 -1.45
C PHE A 87 -5.64 0.30 -0.20
N TRP A 88 -4.61 0.16 0.62
CA TRP A 88 -4.56 0.70 1.97
C TRP A 88 -3.53 1.84 2.05
N SER A 89 -4.02 3.08 2.14
CA SER A 89 -3.19 4.27 2.33
C SER A 89 -2.90 4.55 3.80
N GLY A 90 -3.69 3.97 4.71
CA GLY A 90 -3.67 4.26 6.14
C GLY A 90 -4.52 5.46 6.55
N GLY A 91 -5.18 6.12 5.60
CA GLY A 91 -6.10 7.22 5.87
C GLY A 91 -7.56 6.80 6.01
N LYS A 92 -8.39 7.79 6.34
CA LYS A 92 -9.83 7.65 6.62
C LYS A 92 -10.59 6.89 5.53
N ASP A 93 -10.29 7.14 4.25
CA ASP A 93 -11.06 6.58 3.13
C ASP A 93 -10.77 5.09 2.97
N SER A 94 -9.50 4.68 3.07
CA SER A 94 -9.14 3.26 3.09
C SER A 94 -9.71 2.52 4.31
N PHE A 95 -9.78 3.20 5.46
CA PHE A 95 -10.38 2.65 6.68
C PHE A 95 -11.90 2.49 6.56
N LEU A 96 -12.62 3.48 6.03
CA LEU A 96 -14.05 3.39 5.74
C LEU A 96 -14.34 2.26 4.74
N CYS A 97 -13.50 2.13 3.71
CA CYS A 97 -13.60 1.05 2.74
C CYS A 97 -13.45 -0.34 3.42
N TYR A 98 -12.47 -0.49 4.31
CA TYR A 98 -12.33 -1.69 5.15
C TYR A 98 -13.59 -1.97 5.98
N ARG A 99 -14.18 -0.95 6.60
CA ARG A 99 -15.40 -1.12 7.39
C ARG A 99 -16.56 -1.65 6.56
N VAL A 100 -16.71 -1.21 5.31
CA VAL A 100 -17.71 -1.77 4.39
C VAL A 100 -17.43 -3.26 4.13
N LEU A 101 -16.19 -3.62 3.79
CA LEU A 101 -15.82 -5.02 3.57
C LEU A 101 -16.05 -5.91 4.80
N MET A 102 -15.79 -5.41 6.00
CA MET A 102 -16.05 -6.15 7.24
C MET A 102 -17.54 -6.35 7.53
N ARG A 103 -18.39 -5.41 7.11
CA ARG A 103 -19.86 -5.57 7.21
C ARG A 103 -20.39 -6.56 6.18
N GLU A 104 -19.80 -6.60 4.98
CA GLU A 104 -20.11 -7.63 3.99
C GLU A 104 -19.73 -9.02 4.53
N ALA A 105 -18.55 -9.14 5.17
CA ALA A 105 -18.04 -10.37 5.79
C ALA A 105 -18.03 -11.60 4.86
N VAL A 106 -17.89 -11.38 3.55
CA VAL A 106 -18.02 -12.46 2.54
C VAL A 106 -16.69 -13.14 2.27
N ARG A 107 -15.55 -12.46 2.45
CA ARG A 107 -14.23 -12.93 2.00
C ARG A 107 -13.10 -12.51 2.94
N PRO A 108 -11.95 -13.20 2.90
CA PRO A 108 -10.71 -12.70 3.49
C PRO A 108 -10.32 -11.36 2.85
N VAL A 109 -9.77 -10.45 3.67
CA VAL A 109 -9.24 -9.17 3.21
C VAL A 109 -7.72 -9.16 3.38
N ALA A 110 -7.00 -8.75 2.34
CA ALA A 110 -5.58 -8.46 2.39
C ALA A 110 -5.33 -6.98 2.07
N LEU A 111 -4.52 -6.32 2.87
CA LEU A 111 -4.13 -4.93 2.65
C LEU A 111 -2.96 -4.88 1.68
N LEU A 112 -2.97 -3.91 0.77
CA LEU A 112 -1.83 -3.60 -0.10
C LEU A 112 -1.46 -2.13 0.06
N THR A 113 -0.21 -1.86 0.44
CA THR A 113 0.33 -0.49 0.54
C THR A 113 1.55 -0.31 -0.34
N THR A 114 1.60 0.79 -1.09
CA THR A 114 2.80 1.23 -1.79
C THR A 114 3.54 2.28 -0.97
N PHE A 115 4.87 2.28 -0.98
CA PHE A 115 5.68 3.27 -0.27
C PHE A 115 7.02 3.49 -0.97
N ASP A 116 7.59 4.68 -0.82
CA ASP A 116 8.90 4.98 -1.40
C ASP A 116 10.00 4.10 -0.76
N ALA A 117 10.81 3.44 -1.58
CA ALA A 117 11.77 2.45 -1.13
C ALA A 117 12.91 3.05 -0.27
N ALA A 118 13.22 4.34 -0.45
CA ALA A 118 14.30 5.03 0.26
C ALA A 118 13.81 5.64 1.58
N SER A 119 12.80 6.50 1.52
CA SER A 119 12.24 7.23 2.66
C SER A 119 11.31 6.39 3.52
N ARG A 120 10.76 5.28 2.98
CA ARG A 120 9.75 4.43 3.63
C ARG A 120 8.42 5.16 3.92
N ILE A 121 8.15 6.23 3.18
CA ILE A 121 6.93 7.03 3.30
C ILE A 121 5.90 6.53 2.28
N VAL A 122 4.65 6.40 2.72
CA VAL A 122 3.50 6.21 1.83
C VAL A 122 3.26 7.53 1.12
N ALA A 123 3.46 7.53 -0.20
CA ALA A 123 3.38 8.74 -1.02
C ALA A 123 2.03 9.45 -0.83
N HIS A 124 2.07 10.78 -0.91
CA HIS A 124 0.96 11.71 -0.66
C HIS A 124 0.49 11.78 0.80
N GLN A 125 0.40 10.67 1.53
CA GLN A 125 -0.12 10.69 2.91
C GLN A 125 0.86 11.25 3.95
N GLU A 126 2.16 11.25 3.63
CA GLU A 126 3.26 11.58 4.56
C GLU A 126 3.30 10.69 5.81
N ILE A 127 2.71 9.50 5.71
CA ILE A 127 2.66 8.49 6.77
C ILE A 127 3.83 7.51 6.56
N GLY A 128 4.53 7.19 7.64
CA GLY A 128 5.57 6.17 7.59
C GLY A 128 4.94 4.77 7.46
N VAL A 129 5.50 3.90 6.61
CA VAL A 129 5.02 2.51 6.43
C VAL A 129 4.92 1.74 7.77
N ARG A 130 5.69 2.12 8.79
CA ARG A 130 5.59 1.58 10.16
C ARG A 130 4.23 1.81 10.80
N GLN A 131 3.62 2.97 10.57
CA GLN A 131 2.27 3.25 11.05
C GLN A 131 1.26 2.36 10.34
N VAL A 132 1.42 2.16 9.03
CA VAL A 132 0.57 1.24 8.24
C VAL A 132 0.68 -0.20 8.71
N VAL A 133 1.90 -0.67 8.99
CA VAL A 133 2.14 -1.99 9.58
C VAL A 133 1.43 -2.11 10.93
N ARG A 134 1.55 -1.10 11.79
CA ARG A 134 0.84 -1.06 13.08
C ARG A 134 -0.68 -1.13 12.90
N GLN A 135 -1.25 -0.48 11.86
CA GLN A 135 -2.67 -0.60 11.54
C GLN A 135 -3.01 -2.06 11.19
N ALA A 136 -2.26 -2.66 10.28
CA ALA A 136 -2.49 -4.04 9.84
C ALA A 136 -2.40 -5.06 10.99
N GLU A 137 -1.40 -4.93 11.86
CA GLU A 137 -1.26 -5.77 13.06
C GLU A 137 -2.44 -5.60 14.01
N HIS A 138 -2.87 -4.36 14.26
CA HIS A 138 -4.00 -4.08 15.15
C HIS A 138 -5.32 -4.63 14.59
N LEU A 139 -5.52 -4.53 13.28
CA LEU A 139 -6.69 -5.06 12.59
C LEU A 139 -6.63 -6.59 12.38
N GLY A 140 -5.48 -7.23 12.66
CA GLY A 140 -5.28 -8.65 12.43
C GLY A 140 -5.28 -9.04 10.95
N LEU A 141 -4.83 -8.15 10.06
CA LEU A 141 -4.88 -8.35 8.61
C LEU A 141 -3.49 -8.58 8.00
N PRO A 142 -3.40 -9.41 6.94
CA PRO A 142 -2.19 -9.53 6.16
C PRO A 142 -1.94 -8.24 5.37
N LEU A 143 -0.70 -7.72 5.43
CA LEU A 143 -0.27 -6.50 4.73
C LEU A 143 0.82 -6.82 3.72
N LEU A 144 0.50 -6.64 2.44
CA LEU A 144 1.43 -6.70 1.33
C LEU A 144 2.06 -5.32 1.12
N GLY A 145 3.35 -5.22 1.41
CA GLY A 145 4.13 -4.00 1.19
C GLY A 145 4.75 -3.98 -0.19
N VAL A 146 4.65 -2.85 -0.90
CA VAL A 146 5.18 -2.67 -2.25
C VAL A 146 6.14 -1.46 -2.28
N PRO A 147 7.46 -1.67 -2.18
CA PRO A 147 8.44 -0.62 -2.32
C PRO A 147 8.47 -0.07 -3.76
N LEU A 148 8.26 1.23 -3.92
CA LEU A 148 8.36 1.96 -5.19
C LEU A 148 9.76 2.55 -5.34
N HIS A 149 10.31 2.44 -6.54
CA HIS A 149 11.65 2.92 -6.89
C HIS A 149 11.54 3.97 -8.01
N PRO A 150 12.42 4.99 -8.05
CA PRO A 150 12.40 6.00 -9.09
C PRO A 150 12.46 5.41 -10.51
N GLY A 151 11.63 5.91 -11.42
CA GLY A 151 11.63 5.52 -12.84
C GLY A 151 10.93 4.20 -13.17
N HIS A 152 10.25 3.58 -12.20
CA HIS A 152 9.47 2.35 -12.42
C HIS A 152 7.97 2.62 -12.50
N ASP A 153 7.27 1.84 -13.31
CA ASP A 153 5.82 1.91 -13.42
C ASP A 153 5.11 1.37 -12.16
N TYR A 154 4.07 2.09 -11.75
CA TYR A 154 3.31 1.80 -10.53
C TYR A 154 2.52 0.48 -10.64
N VAL A 155 1.87 0.24 -11.78
CA VAL A 155 1.03 -0.94 -12.00
C VAL A 155 1.89 -2.18 -12.13
N ASP A 156 3.01 -2.12 -12.85
CA ASP A 156 3.96 -3.24 -12.93
C ASP A 156 4.47 -3.64 -11.54
N ARG A 157 4.67 -2.64 -10.67
CA ARG A 157 5.12 -2.89 -9.30
C ARG A 157 4.10 -3.62 -8.46
N ILE A 158 2.83 -3.30 -8.66
CA ILE A 158 1.71 -3.99 -8.04
C ILE A 158 1.50 -5.36 -8.66
N ARG A 159 1.63 -5.52 -9.99
CA ARG A 159 1.54 -6.81 -10.70
C ARG A 159 2.46 -7.85 -10.08
N GLU A 160 3.72 -7.49 -9.85
CA GLU A 160 4.67 -8.38 -9.15
C GLU A 160 4.27 -8.66 -7.69
N ALA A 161 3.64 -7.71 -7.00
CA ALA A 161 3.20 -7.89 -5.62
C ALA A 161 2.00 -8.84 -5.52
N VAL A 162 1.00 -8.65 -6.37
CA VAL A 162 -0.25 -9.42 -6.33
C VAL A 162 -0.05 -10.87 -6.76
N ALA A 163 1.05 -11.17 -7.46
CA ALA A 163 1.50 -12.54 -7.70
C ALA A 163 1.81 -13.33 -6.41
N LEU A 164 2.02 -12.65 -5.27
CA LEU A 164 2.17 -13.28 -3.95
C LEU A 164 0.83 -13.60 -3.27
N VAL A 165 -0.29 -13.17 -3.86
CA VAL A 165 -1.64 -13.44 -3.36
C VAL A 165 -2.19 -14.68 -4.06
N PRO A 166 -2.58 -15.75 -3.34
CA PRO A 166 -2.97 -17.02 -3.97
C PRO A 166 -4.15 -16.91 -4.95
N ALA A 167 -5.16 -16.12 -4.61
CA ALA A 167 -6.32 -15.86 -5.44
C ALA A 167 -6.95 -14.51 -5.07
N ILE A 168 -7.39 -13.74 -6.07
CA ILE A 168 -7.94 -12.40 -5.88
C ILE A 168 -9.36 -12.38 -6.45
N ALA A 169 -10.33 -11.97 -5.63
CA ALA A 169 -11.70 -11.74 -6.07
C ALA A 169 -11.89 -10.29 -6.52
N ARG A 170 -11.41 -9.32 -5.72
CA ARG A 170 -11.60 -7.89 -5.98
C ARG A 170 -10.34 -7.09 -5.69
N PHE A 171 -10.03 -6.15 -6.56
CA PHE A 171 -9.19 -5.00 -6.21
C PHE A 171 -10.09 -3.89 -5.68
N VAL A 172 -9.91 -3.53 -4.41
CA VAL A 172 -10.81 -2.61 -3.72
C VAL A 172 -10.12 -1.27 -3.50
N PHE A 173 -10.77 -0.19 -3.93
CA PHE A 173 -10.26 1.17 -3.81
C PHE A 173 -11.20 2.03 -2.94
N GLY A 174 -10.60 2.93 -2.17
CA GLY A 174 -11.31 3.89 -1.33
C GLY A 174 -11.66 5.19 -2.04
N ASP A 175 -11.82 5.22 -3.37
CA ASP A 175 -12.15 6.44 -4.11
C ASP A 175 -13.64 6.84 -3.89
N LEU A 176 -13.94 8.11 -3.59
CA LEU A 176 -15.31 8.54 -3.25
C LEU A 176 -16.10 9.02 -4.46
N HIS A 177 -15.60 9.99 -5.23
CA HIS A 177 -16.42 10.60 -6.28
C HIS A 177 -15.67 11.25 -7.46
N LEU A 178 -14.33 11.34 -7.43
CA LEU A 178 -13.55 11.94 -8.51
C LEU A 178 -13.51 11.05 -9.76
N ARG A 179 -14.33 11.38 -10.77
CA ARG A 179 -14.51 10.57 -12.00
C ARG A 179 -13.19 10.25 -12.70
N HIS A 180 -12.31 11.23 -12.84
CA HIS A 180 -11.05 11.06 -13.52
C HIS A 180 -10.11 10.06 -12.81
N ILE A 181 -10.16 9.98 -11.47
CA ILE A 181 -9.40 8.98 -10.70
C ILE A 181 -9.95 7.58 -10.95
N ARG A 182 -11.28 7.43 -10.91
CA ARG A 182 -11.92 6.14 -11.20
C ARG A 182 -11.66 5.68 -12.64
N GLU A 183 -11.78 6.57 -13.63
CA GLU A 183 -11.47 6.26 -15.04
C GLU A 183 -10.01 5.84 -15.22
N TRP A 184 -9.10 6.49 -14.48
CA TRP A 184 -7.70 6.06 -14.45
C TRP A 184 -7.54 4.67 -13.83
N ARG A 185 -8.20 4.37 -12.70
CA ARG A 185 -8.20 3.03 -12.08
C ARG A 185 -8.72 1.96 -13.04
N ASP A 186 -9.87 2.23 -13.67
CA ASP A 186 -10.48 1.36 -14.67
C ASP A 186 -9.56 1.14 -15.89
N THR A 187 -8.69 2.09 -16.23
CA THR A 187 -7.75 1.93 -17.35
C THR A 187 -6.49 1.20 -16.90
N ALA A 188 -5.89 1.61 -15.80
CA ALA A 188 -4.62 1.14 -15.29
C ALA A 188 -4.69 -0.30 -14.75
N PHE A 189 -5.81 -0.71 -14.14
CA PHE A 189 -5.92 -2.01 -13.47
C PHE A 189 -6.72 -3.06 -14.24
N ARG A 190 -7.29 -2.73 -15.40
CA ARG A 190 -8.15 -3.66 -16.15
C ARG A 190 -7.42 -4.91 -16.60
N GLU A 191 -6.27 -4.74 -17.27
CA GLU A 191 -5.47 -5.88 -17.72
C GLU A 191 -5.05 -6.76 -16.53
N LEU A 192 -4.60 -6.15 -15.44
CA LEU A 192 -4.23 -6.87 -14.23
C LEU A 192 -5.42 -7.61 -13.59
N ALA A 193 -6.60 -6.99 -13.55
CA ALA A 193 -7.82 -7.62 -13.06
C ALA A 193 -8.22 -8.82 -13.91
N ASP A 194 -8.16 -8.69 -15.23
CA ASP A 194 -8.44 -9.78 -16.16
C ASP A 194 -7.45 -10.94 -15.99
N GLU A 195 -6.15 -10.65 -15.86
CA GLU A 195 -5.09 -11.64 -15.60
C GLU A 195 -5.32 -12.42 -14.30
N CYS A 196 -5.80 -11.74 -13.25
CA CYS A 196 -6.09 -12.35 -11.96
C CYS A 196 -7.48 -13.00 -11.87
N GLY A 197 -8.35 -12.83 -12.88
CA GLY A 197 -9.76 -13.22 -12.80
C GLY A 197 -10.55 -12.44 -11.73
N ALA A 198 -10.12 -11.20 -11.45
CA ALA A 198 -10.67 -10.33 -10.42
C ALA A 198 -11.54 -9.20 -11.02
N THR A 199 -12.26 -8.47 -10.16
CA THR A 199 -13.00 -7.26 -10.54
C THR A 199 -12.51 -6.03 -9.78
N LEU A 200 -12.66 -4.83 -10.35
CA LEU A 200 -12.46 -3.59 -9.61
C LEU A 200 -13.70 -3.26 -8.78
N HIS A 201 -13.50 -2.80 -7.54
CA HIS A 201 -14.58 -2.53 -6.61
C HIS A 201 -14.34 -1.22 -5.86
N PHE A 202 -15.39 -0.39 -5.80
CA PHE A 202 -15.35 0.96 -5.24
C PHE A 202 -16.50 1.14 -4.23
N PRO A 203 -16.38 0.61 -3.00
CA PRO A 203 -17.48 0.59 -2.03
C PRO A 203 -18.01 1.97 -1.63
N LEU A 204 -17.14 2.97 -1.67
CA LEU A 204 -17.46 4.34 -1.24
C LEU A 204 -17.97 5.22 -2.39
N TRP A 205 -18.03 4.69 -3.61
CA TRP A 205 -18.33 5.50 -4.79
C TRP A 205 -19.75 6.08 -4.76
N GLY A 206 -19.85 7.41 -4.72
CA GLY A 206 -21.13 8.12 -4.68
C GLY A 206 -21.86 8.04 -3.34
N VAL A 207 -21.21 7.52 -2.29
CA VAL A 207 -21.73 7.58 -0.92
C VAL A 207 -21.62 9.03 -0.41
N SER A 208 -22.66 9.54 0.23
CA SER A 208 -22.65 10.93 0.71
C SER A 208 -21.63 11.13 1.84
N ALA A 209 -21.01 12.32 1.88
CA ALA A 209 -20.12 12.72 2.97
C ALA A 209 -20.76 12.52 4.36
N GLU A 210 -22.06 12.83 4.48
CA GLU A 210 -22.85 12.61 5.70
C GLU A 210 -22.88 11.14 6.14
N THR A 211 -23.02 10.20 5.20
CA THR A 211 -23.02 8.77 5.52
C THR A 211 -21.62 8.30 5.93
N LEU A 212 -20.60 8.79 5.22
CA LEU A 212 -19.20 8.43 5.49
C LEU A 212 -18.75 8.93 6.86
N ILE A 213 -19.06 10.19 7.22
CA ILE A 213 -18.68 10.75 8.51
C ILE A 213 -19.42 10.08 9.66
N ALA A 214 -20.72 9.75 9.48
CA ALA A 214 -21.47 9.00 10.47
C ALA A 214 -20.90 7.59 10.70
N ASP A 215 -20.44 6.90 9.66
CA ASP A 215 -19.76 5.60 9.82
C ASP A 215 -18.40 5.73 10.52
N LEU A 216 -17.65 6.79 10.20
CA LEU A 216 -16.38 7.07 10.85
C LEU A 216 -16.57 7.35 12.34
N GLU A 217 -17.54 8.19 12.71
CA GLU A 217 -17.88 8.48 14.11
C GLU A 217 -18.34 7.23 14.85
N ALA A 218 -19.21 6.41 14.22
CA ALA A 218 -19.67 5.15 14.78
C ALA A 218 -18.54 4.11 14.98
N SER A 219 -17.39 4.30 14.33
CA SER A 219 -16.22 3.45 14.54
C SER A 219 -15.48 3.75 15.83
N GLY A 220 -15.57 4.99 16.34
CA GLY A 220 -14.74 5.48 17.43
C GLY A 220 -13.23 5.59 17.11
N VAL A 221 -12.82 5.41 15.84
CA VAL A 221 -11.42 5.50 15.41
C VAL A 221 -11.09 6.96 15.05
N PRO A 222 -10.16 7.61 15.76
CA PRO A 222 -9.74 8.96 15.43
C PRO A 222 -9.01 8.99 14.09
N CYS A 223 -9.37 9.93 13.23
CA CYS A 223 -8.59 10.25 12.03
C CYS A 223 -7.90 11.59 12.25
N VAL A 224 -6.57 11.61 12.15
CA VAL A 224 -5.78 12.82 12.41
C VAL A 224 -5.13 13.27 11.11
N VAL A 225 -5.21 14.57 10.81
CA VAL A 225 -4.60 15.16 9.62
C VAL A 225 -3.09 14.91 9.65
N SER A 226 -2.58 14.27 8.60
CA SER A 226 -1.17 13.88 8.47
C SER A 226 -0.39 14.77 7.50
N ALA A 227 -1.06 15.34 6.52
CA ALA A 227 -0.48 16.27 5.54
C ALA A 227 -1.54 17.27 5.08
N VAL A 228 -1.10 18.47 4.71
CA VAL A 228 -1.94 19.56 4.21
C VAL A 228 -1.23 20.18 3.01
N THR A 229 -1.97 20.50 1.94
CA THR A 229 -1.43 21.23 0.80
C THR A 229 -1.72 22.72 0.91
N VAL A 230 -1.04 23.53 0.09
CA VAL A 230 -1.17 25.00 0.06
C VAL A 230 -2.63 25.46 -0.08
N ALA A 231 -3.50 24.65 -0.68
CA ALA A 231 -4.92 24.97 -0.81
C ALA A 231 -5.65 25.07 0.55
N ALA A 232 -5.25 24.28 1.54
CA ALA A 232 -5.89 24.22 2.85
C ALA A 232 -5.03 24.79 4.00
N GLU A 233 -3.86 25.37 3.68
CA GLU A 233 -3.01 26.05 4.66
C GLU A 233 -3.76 27.19 5.38
N GLY A 234 -3.65 27.23 6.71
CA GLY A 234 -4.31 28.22 7.55
C GLY A 234 -5.80 27.96 7.82
N VAL A 235 -6.37 26.90 7.23
CA VAL A 235 -7.72 26.40 7.52
C VAL A 235 -7.67 25.05 8.23
N VAL A 236 -6.75 24.19 7.80
CA VAL A 236 -6.49 22.86 8.35
C VAL A 236 -5.02 22.77 8.72
N GLU A 237 -4.71 22.22 9.88
CA GLU A 237 -3.34 22.00 10.34
C GLU A 237 -3.03 20.51 10.53
N VAL A 238 -1.77 20.13 10.31
CA VAL A 238 -1.30 18.78 10.63
C VAL A 238 -1.45 18.55 12.13
N GLY A 239 -2.12 17.46 12.49
CA GLY A 239 -2.47 17.15 13.88
C GLY A 239 -3.92 17.42 14.24
N ASP A 240 -4.68 18.14 13.40
CA ASP A 240 -6.12 18.32 13.59
C ASP A 240 -6.85 16.98 13.54
N GLU A 241 -7.91 16.85 14.35
CA GLU A 241 -8.80 15.71 14.28
C GLU A 241 -9.84 15.92 13.17
N PHE A 242 -9.86 15.01 12.20
CA PHE A 242 -10.87 14.98 11.16
C PHE A 242 -12.21 14.49 11.73
N GLY A 243 -13.23 15.34 11.60
CA GLY A 243 -14.56 15.13 12.15
C GLY A 243 -15.55 16.15 11.60
N ARG A 244 -16.82 16.08 12.02
CA ARG A 244 -17.85 17.07 11.64
C ARG A 244 -17.44 18.49 11.97
N GLU A 245 -16.87 18.72 13.15
CA GLU A 245 -16.44 20.05 13.58
C GLU A 245 -15.40 20.65 12.62
N MET A 246 -14.46 19.83 12.14
CA MET A 246 -13.51 20.25 11.12
C MET A 246 -14.23 20.54 9.80
N MET A 247 -15.07 19.61 9.32
CA MET A 247 -15.81 19.74 8.05
C MET A 247 -16.68 21.00 7.99
N GLU A 248 -17.35 21.36 9.09
CA GLU A 248 -18.25 22.53 9.18
C GLU A 248 -17.51 23.88 9.12
N ARG A 249 -16.20 23.90 9.44
CA ARG A 249 -15.38 25.11 9.38
C ARG A 249 -14.70 25.31 8.03
N LEU A 250 -14.73 24.31 7.15
CA LEU A 250 -14.09 24.39 5.83
C LEU A 250 -14.85 25.39 4.95
N PRO A 251 -14.14 26.26 4.21
CA PRO A 251 -14.76 27.11 3.21
C PRO A 251 -15.23 26.28 2.02
N ASP A 252 -16.24 26.78 1.29
CA ASP A 252 -16.82 26.12 0.11
C ASP A 252 -15.81 25.75 -0.99
N SER A 253 -14.62 26.35 -0.97
CA SER A 253 -13.53 26.07 -1.91
C SER A 253 -12.74 24.80 -1.59
N ILE A 254 -12.93 24.18 -0.43
CA ILE A 254 -12.22 22.99 0.03
C ILE A 254 -13.20 21.82 0.08
N ASP A 255 -12.84 20.70 -0.54
CA ASP A 255 -13.63 19.48 -0.42
C ASP A 255 -13.66 19.02 1.04
N THR A 256 -14.86 18.77 1.56
CA THR A 256 -15.05 18.42 2.97
C THR A 256 -14.37 17.12 3.39
N PHE A 257 -14.10 16.22 2.44
CA PHE A 257 -13.35 14.99 2.65
C PHE A 257 -11.91 15.08 2.11
N GLY A 258 -11.49 16.23 1.55
CA GLY A 258 -10.13 16.44 1.05
C GLY A 258 -9.82 15.65 -0.23
N GLU A 259 -10.83 15.33 -1.03
CA GLU A 259 -10.66 14.46 -2.22
C GLU A 259 -9.75 15.07 -3.31
N ASN A 260 -9.61 16.40 -3.38
CA ASN A 260 -8.70 17.05 -4.35
C ASN A 260 -7.26 17.14 -3.83
N GLY A 261 -6.94 16.47 -2.71
CA GLY A 261 -5.61 16.48 -2.09
C GLY A 261 -5.39 17.68 -1.17
N GLU A 262 -6.44 18.32 -0.70
CA GLU A 262 -6.36 19.45 0.23
C GLU A 262 -5.68 19.03 1.55
N PHE A 263 -6.03 17.83 2.04
CA PHE A 263 -5.42 17.23 3.21
C PHE A 263 -5.48 15.70 3.17
N HIS A 264 -4.61 15.07 3.96
CA HIS A 264 -4.56 13.63 4.16
C HIS A 264 -4.68 13.31 5.64
N THR A 265 -5.07 12.08 5.96
CA THR A 265 -5.31 11.66 7.34
C THR A 265 -4.63 10.35 7.65
N LEU A 266 -4.36 10.12 8.93
CA LEU A 266 -4.00 8.85 9.51
C LEU A 266 -5.17 8.34 10.37
N ALA A 267 -5.74 7.20 10.00
CA ALA A 267 -6.70 6.50 10.84
C ALA A 267 -5.96 5.78 11.98
N ARG A 268 -6.12 6.27 13.22
CA ARG A 268 -5.48 5.69 14.41
C ARG A 268 -6.31 4.53 14.92
N VAL A 269 -6.27 3.41 14.19
CA VAL A 269 -7.09 2.22 14.48
C VAL A 269 -6.73 1.56 15.81
N TRP A 270 -5.57 1.86 16.39
CA TRP A 270 -5.18 1.40 17.72
C TRP A 270 -5.73 2.32 18.81
N GLY A 271 -6.11 1.74 19.94
CA GLY A 271 -6.48 2.51 21.13
C GLY A 271 -5.34 3.41 21.65
N PRO A 272 -5.68 4.41 22.49
CA PRO A 272 -4.70 5.22 23.21
C PRO A 272 -3.77 4.38 24.10
#